data_AF-A0A133XEC2-F1
#
_entry.id   AF-A0A133XEC2-F1
#
_cell.length_a   1.000
_cell.length_b   1.000
_cell.length_c   1.000
_cell.angle_alpha   90.00
_cell.angle_beta   90.00
_cell.angle_gamma   90.00
#
_symmetry.space_group_name_H-M   'P 1'
#
loop_
_entity.id
_entity.type
_entity.pdbx_description
1 polymer ?
#
loop_
_entity_poly.entity_id
_entity_poly.type
_entity_poly.pdbx_seq_one_letter_code
_entity_poly.pdbx_strand_id
1 'polypeptide(L)'
;MGFTSDVRTKVLIRSARICCLCFKQCGTKIEVHHIVQEADGGPNTEANALPVCFDCHAEVGNYNPRHPKGTKFRVDELKTRRDNLYKLVESGALLAQVLVKQLPAGTAGKSAEAVNSDIKALPSHAEPDEESREFLKRILKSTTALDALGSKLKILGQDNAAWVLDSLVNRTKESVRPIEVLARLMPSLSNDQKLLAIERTLRNVTLFGETEGKTAVLTEFGGEVLQVSDESLRFAFFRDVFEIVEHDQFDEVNELVPALVGAQECLPEALWADYVKLLINQSGSQSFKGAPAAKRALTKLSKGMVIAGLLALTPEVVCRFGHNQFESVHRLAAQYGDHVDGAQGTVIRDLTTKSWKAFYDKYEPD
;
A
#
# COMPACT_ATOMS: atom_id res chain seq x y z
N MET A 1 23.30 1.64 -17.02
CA MET A 1 23.33 0.91 -15.74
C MET A 1 22.65 1.80 -14.70
N GLY A 2 22.08 1.24 -13.65
CA GLY A 2 21.19 2.04 -12.81
C GLY A 2 20.92 1.41 -11.45
N PHE A 3 20.28 2.20 -10.60
CA PHE A 3 19.77 1.79 -9.30
C PHE A 3 19.05 0.43 -9.38
N THR A 4 19.21 -0.38 -8.33
CA THR A 4 18.46 -1.64 -8.19
C THR A 4 16.96 -1.38 -8.17
N SER A 5 16.17 -2.41 -8.45
CA SER A 5 14.70 -2.36 -8.36
C SER A 5 14.24 -1.79 -7.01
N ASP A 6 14.86 -2.23 -5.92
CA ASP A 6 14.47 -1.88 -4.56
C ASP A 6 14.70 -0.39 -4.29
N VAL A 7 15.87 0.13 -4.66
CA VAL A 7 16.18 1.56 -4.50
C VAL A 7 15.22 2.41 -5.33
N ARG A 8 14.94 2.01 -6.59
CA ARG A 8 13.99 2.73 -7.44
C ARG A 8 12.60 2.73 -6.83
N THR A 9 12.11 1.57 -6.41
CA THR A 9 10.78 1.41 -5.81
C THR A 9 10.62 2.27 -4.57
N LYS A 10 11.59 2.23 -3.64
CA LYS A 10 11.57 3.05 -2.42
C LYS A 10 11.53 4.55 -2.73
N VAL A 11 12.37 5.02 -3.65
CA VAL A 11 12.43 6.43 -4.05
C VAL A 11 11.10 6.90 -4.65
N LEU A 12 10.49 6.08 -5.52
CA LEU A 12 9.22 6.40 -6.17
C LEU A 12 8.03 6.39 -5.20
N ILE A 13 8.03 5.47 -4.23
CA ILE A 13 7.02 5.44 -3.15
C ILE A 13 7.15 6.69 -2.28
N ARG A 14 8.37 6.98 -1.82
CA ARG A 14 8.65 8.11 -0.93
C ARG A 14 8.41 9.47 -1.58
N SER A 15 8.55 9.55 -2.90
CA SER A 15 8.22 10.74 -3.68
C SER A 15 6.75 10.83 -4.09
N ALA A 16 5.94 9.79 -3.84
CA ALA A 16 4.60 9.64 -4.39
C ALA A 16 4.53 9.89 -5.92
N ARG A 17 5.60 9.54 -6.65
CA ARG A 17 5.79 9.80 -8.08
C ARG A 17 5.67 11.28 -8.48
N ILE A 18 5.94 12.19 -7.54
CA ILE A 18 6.06 13.63 -7.77
C ILE A 18 7.53 13.96 -8.08
N CYS A 19 7.74 14.84 -9.08
CA CYS A 19 9.07 15.34 -9.41
C CYS A 19 9.58 16.28 -8.31
N CYS A 20 10.78 16.05 -7.77
CA CYS A 20 11.33 16.91 -6.72
C CYS A 20 11.81 18.29 -7.20
N LEU A 21 11.87 18.51 -8.52
CA LEU A 21 12.28 19.81 -9.08
C LEU A 21 11.09 20.71 -9.40
N CYS A 22 10.08 20.18 -10.07
CA CYS A 22 8.93 20.94 -10.54
C CYS A 22 7.62 20.61 -9.82
N PHE A 23 7.62 19.67 -8.88
CA PHE A 23 6.44 19.21 -8.12
C PHE A 23 5.27 18.71 -8.98
N LYS A 24 5.54 18.35 -10.24
CA LYS A 24 4.57 17.71 -11.13
C LYS A 24 4.27 16.30 -10.64
N GLN A 25 2.99 15.94 -10.51
CA GLN A 25 2.58 14.55 -10.33
C GLN A 25 2.74 13.82 -11.67
N CYS A 26 3.57 12.78 -11.70
CA CYS A 26 4.07 12.22 -12.95
C CYS A 26 3.53 10.81 -13.25
N GLY A 27 3.03 10.09 -12.25
CA GLY A 27 2.63 8.69 -12.42
C GLY A 27 3.80 7.87 -12.99
N THR A 28 3.64 7.27 -14.17
CA THR A 28 4.68 6.49 -14.85
C THR A 28 5.74 7.34 -15.57
N LYS A 29 5.50 8.64 -15.79
CA LYS A 29 6.40 9.55 -16.53
C LYS A 29 7.47 10.17 -15.63
N ILE A 30 8.12 9.34 -14.81
CA ILE A 30 9.11 9.74 -13.82
C ILE A 30 10.28 8.75 -13.81
N GLU A 31 11.47 9.28 -13.57
CA GLU A 31 12.72 8.54 -13.49
C GLU A 31 13.47 8.84 -12.18
N VAL A 32 14.35 7.92 -11.81
CA VAL A 32 15.25 8.07 -10.67
C VAL A 32 16.65 8.38 -11.22
N HIS A 33 17.03 9.65 -11.12
CA HIS A 33 18.30 10.19 -11.58
C HIS A 33 19.33 10.19 -10.45
N HIS A 34 20.62 10.11 -10.76
CA HIS A 34 21.67 10.26 -9.76
C HIS A 34 21.97 11.73 -9.44
N ILE A 35 22.10 12.09 -8.17
CA ILE A 35 22.52 13.44 -7.76
C ILE A 35 23.97 13.70 -8.19
N VAL A 36 24.85 12.74 -7.91
CA VAL A 36 26.20 12.64 -8.49
C VAL A 36 26.18 11.49 -9.47
N GLN A 37 26.50 11.73 -10.75
CA GLN A 37 26.41 10.71 -11.79
C GLN A 37 27.30 9.51 -11.49
N GLU A 38 26.86 8.32 -11.90
CA GLU A 38 27.67 7.09 -11.78
C GLU A 38 29.00 7.23 -12.52
N ALA A 39 29.01 7.89 -13.68
CA ALA A 39 30.22 8.21 -14.45
C ALA A 39 31.21 9.11 -13.68
N ASP A 40 30.71 9.90 -12.73
CA ASP A 40 31.52 10.76 -11.85
C ASP A 40 31.80 10.10 -10.48
N GLY A 41 31.57 8.79 -10.35
CA GLY A 41 31.80 8.02 -9.12
C GLY A 41 30.64 8.05 -8.12
N GLY A 42 29.45 8.49 -8.53
CA GLY A 42 28.26 8.50 -7.68
C GLY A 42 27.75 7.10 -7.34
N PRO A 43 27.41 6.81 -6.07
CA PRO A 43 26.95 5.48 -5.66
C PRO A 43 25.49 5.21 -6.05
N ASN A 44 25.12 3.94 -6.22
CA ASN A 44 23.75 3.48 -6.49
C ASN A 44 22.93 3.34 -5.18
N THR A 45 22.85 4.41 -4.38
CA THR A 45 22.14 4.42 -3.08
C THR A 45 20.94 5.38 -3.10
N GLU A 46 19.96 5.14 -2.22
CA GLU A 46 18.81 6.04 -2.04
C GLU A 46 19.24 7.49 -1.74
N ALA A 47 20.33 7.68 -0.98
CA ALA A 47 20.88 8.99 -0.65
C ALA A 47 21.42 9.76 -1.88
N ASN A 48 21.75 9.06 -2.97
CA ASN A 48 22.18 9.64 -4.24
C ASN A 48 21.07 9.60 -5.31
N ALA A 49 19.88 9.12 -4.98
CA ALA A 49 18.75 9.01 -5.91
C ALA A 49 17.86 10.27 -5.88
N LEU A 50 17.34 10.64 -7.05
CA LEU A 50 16.56 11.86 -7.28
C LEU A 50 15.33 11.55 -8.17
N PRO A 51 14.09 11.64 -7.66
CA PRO A 51 12.88 11.41 -8.44
C PRO A 51 12.52 12.64 -9.30
N VAL A 52 12.62 12.52 -10.62
CA VAL A 52 12.41 13.62 -11.58
C VAL A 52 11.54 13.22 -12.77
N CYS A 53 10.70 14.13 -13.26
CA CYS A 53 9.96 13.90 -14.50
C CYS A 53 10.90 13.92 -15.71
N PHE A 54 10.50 13.38 -16.85
CA PHE A 54 11.35 13.34 -18.05
C PHE A 54 11.85 14.72 -18.48
N ASP A 55 11.01 15.76 -18.37
CA ASP A 55 11.40 17.14 -18.70
C ASP A 55 12.58 17.61 -17.82
N CYS A 56 12.44 17.50 -16.49
CA CYS A 56 13.51 17.87 -15.56
C CYS A 56 14.71 16.93 -15.63
N HIS A 57 14.50 15.64 -15.93
CA HIS A 57 15.58 14.68 -16.15
C HIS A 57 16.50 15.14 -17.28
N ALA A 58 15.92 15.63 -18.38
CA ALA A 58 16.67 16.17 -19.51
C ALA A 58 17.44 17.46 -19.16
N GLU A 59 16.99 18.24 -18.17
CA GLU A 59 17.61 19.51 -17.78
C GLU A 59 18.76 19.35 -16.77
N VAL A 60 18.61 18.46 -15.78
CA VAL A 60 19.54 18.36 -14.63
C VAL A 60 20.98 18.08 -15.04
N GLY A 61 21.17 17.27 -16.08
CA GLY A 61 22.50 16.93 -16.61
C GLY A 61 23.02 17.87 -17.70
N ASN A 62 22.23 18.83 -18.19
CA ASN A 62 22.51 19.52 -19.45
C ASN A 62 23.35 20.81 -19.32
N TYR A 63 23.85 21.11 -18.12
CA TYR A 63 24.71 22.27 -17.93
C TYR A 63 26.06 22.07 -18.63
N ASN A 64 26.38 22.94 -19.58
CA ASN A 64 27.66 22.93 -20.29
C ASN A 64 28.64 23.95 -19.68
N PRO A 65 29.71 23.53 -18.99
CA PRO A 65 30.70 24.45 -18.42
C PRO A 65 31.44 25.29 -19.48
N ARG A 66 31.51 24.79 -20.73
CA ARG A 66 32.17 25.50 -21.85
C ARG A 66 31.26 26.55 -22.49
N HIS A 67 29.97 26.54 -22.20
CA HIS A 67 29.02 27.53 -22.66
C HIS A 67 27.92 27.72 -21.60
N PRO A 68 28.25 28.40 -20.49
CA PRO A 68 27.41 28.44 -19.30
C PRO A 68 26.17 29.29 -19.55
N LYS A 69 25.09 28.64 -19.96
CA LYS A 69 23.75 29.23 -20.02
C LYS A 69 22.94 28.76 -18.82
N GLY A 70 22.38 29.71 -18.08
CA GLY A 70 21.66 29.45 -16.84
C GLY A 70 22.58 29.07 -15.67
N THR A 71 21.98 28.64 -14.57
CA THR A 71 22.68 28.21 -13.35
C THR A 71 22.69 26.69 -13.24
N LYS A 72 23.86 26.11 -12.97
CA LYS A 72 24.01 24.66 -12.74
C LYS A 72 23.31 24.26 -11.44
N PHE A 73 22.50 23.20 -11.47
CA PHE A 73 22.01 22.55 -10.26
C PHE A 73 23.18 22.07 -9.39
N ARG A 74 23.18 22.45 -8.13
CA ARG A 74 24.21 22.02 -7.18
C ARG A 74 23.75 20.78 -6.42
N VAL A 75 24.70 19.96 -5.97
CA VAL A 75 24.42 18.71 -5.23
C VAL A 75 23.60 18.97 -3.98
N ASP A 76 23.92 20.03 -3.24
CA ASP A 76 23.20 20.48 -2.04
C ASP A 76 21.78 20.93 -2.35
N GLU A 77 21.56 21.64 -3.46
CA GLU A 77 20.23 22.02 -3.93
C GLU A 77 19.38 20.79 -4.25
N LEU A 78 19.92 19.85 -5.03
CA LEU A 78 19.20 18.64 -5.43
C LEU A 78 18.80 17.78 -4.22
N LYS A 79 19.73 17.60 -3.26
CA LYS A 79 19.43 16.93 -1.98
C LYS A 79 18.33 17.63 -1.21
N THR A 80 18.46 18.95 -1.04
CA THR A 80 17.49 19.75 -0.28
C THR A 80 16.10 19.70 -0.92
N ARG A 81 16.00 19.83 -2.24
CA ARG A 81 14.73 19.75 -2.97
C ARG A 81 14.06 18.39 -2.83
N ARG A 82 14.83 17.29 -2.95
CA ARG A 82 14.34 15.93 -2.71
C ARG A 82 13.84 15.76 -1.29
N ASP A 83 14.63 16.17 -0.31
CA ASP A 83 14.29 15.96 1.10
C ASP A 83 13.06 16.79 1.49
N ASN A 84 12.92 18.00 0.93
CA ASN A 84 11.71 18.81 1.07
C ASN A 84 10.50 18.15 0.43
N LEU A 85 10.64 17.56 -0.78
CA LEU A 85 9.57 16.78 -1.38
C LEU A 85 9.14 15.64 -0.44
N TYR A 86 10.09 14.88 0.09
CA TYR A 86 9.77 13.77 0.99
C TYR A 86 9.02 14.24 2.23
N LYS A 87 9.46 15.34 2.85
CA LYS A 87 8.73 15.94 3.99
C LYS A 87 7.29 16.35 3.61
N LEU A 88 7.10 16.93 2.43
CA LEU A 88 5.78 17.36 1.94
C LEU A 88 4.86 16.19 1.57
N VAL A 89 5.42 15.08 1.10
CA VAL A 89 4.68 13.83 0.85
C VAL A 89 4.33 13.15 2.17
N GLU A 90 5.28 13.08 3.09
CA GLU A 90 5.10 12.49 4.43
C GLU A 90 4.08 13.26 5.27
N SER A 91 4.07 14.59 5.18
CA SER A 91 3.06 15.45 5.85
C SER A 91 1.71 15.50 5.12
N GLY A 92 1.61 14.95 3.90
CA GLY A 92 0.39 14.99 3.08
C GLY A 92 0.10 16.34 2.41
N ALA A 93 0.91 17.37 2.61
CA ALA A 93 0.69 18.73 2.08
C ALA A 93 0.64 18.78 0.54
N LEU A 94 1.43 17.93 -0.14
CA LEU A 94 1.50 17.93 -1.61
C LEU A 94 0.33 17.21 -2.28
N LEU A 95 -0.25 16.19 -1.65
CA LEU A 95 -1.43 15.50 -2.19
C LEU A 95 -2.62 16.48 -2.28
N ALA A 96 -2.82 17.31 -1.26
CA ALA A 96 -3.86 18.33 -1.25
C ALA A 96 -3.73 19.34 -2.41
N GLN A 97 -2.51 19.80 -2.73
CA GLN A 97 -2.28 20.74 -3.83
C GLN A 97 -2.48 20.11 -5.22
N VAL A 98 -2.12 18.84 -5.40
CA VAL A 98 -2.32 18.13 -6.67
C VAL A 98 -3.82 17.89 -6.91
N LEU A 99 -4.57 17.53 -5.88
CA LEU A 99 -6.02 17.33 -5.96
C LEU A 99 -6.76 18.63 -6.31
N VAL A 100 -6.37 19.77 -5.71
CA VAL A 100 -6.95 21.09 -6.03
C VAL A 100 -6.72 21.48 -7.51
N LYS A 101 -5.57 21.10 -8.10
CA LYS A 101 -5.27 21.38 -9.52
C LYS A 101 -6.02 20.48 -10.51
N GLN A 102 -6.58 19.35 -10.05
CA GLN A 102 -7.35 18.42 -10.89
C GLN A 102 -8.85 18.76 -10.91
N LEU A 103 -9.29 19.78 -10.17
CA LEU A 103 -10.66 20.30 -10.26
C LEU A 103 -10.89 20.96 -11.63
N PRO A 104 -12.09 20.80 -12.23
CA PRO A 104 -12.38 21.33 -13.57
C PRO A 104 -12.17 22.84 -13.65
N ALA A 105 -11.58 23.29 -14.77
CA ALA A 105 -11.33 24.69 -15.08
C ALA A 105 -12.65 25.46 -15.31
N GLY A 106 -13.31 25.83 -14.22
CA GLY A 106 -14.48 26.71 -14.18
C GLY A 106 -14.48 27.65 -12.97
N THR A 107 -13.54 27.49 -12.05
CA THR A 107 -13.35 28.32 -10.83
C THR A 107 -12.05 29.13 -10.86
N ALA A 108 -11.35 29.16 -12.00
CA ALA A 108 -10.06 29.83 -12.15
C ALA A 108 -10.24 31.30 -12.59
N GLY A 109 -10.57 32.16 -11.63
CA GLY A 109 -10.51 33.61 -11.79
C GLY A 109 -9.89 34.24 -10.55
N LYS A 110 -8.59 34.58 -10.64
CA LYS A 110 -7.74 35.23 -9.61
C LYS A 110 -7.14 34.31 -8.53
N SER A 111 -6.26 33.37 -8.86
CA SER A 111 -5.55 32.60 -7.80
C SER A 111 -4.05 32.41 -7.94
N ALA A 112 -3.38 32.82 -9.04
CA ALA A 112 -1.93 32.56 -9.16
C ALA A 112 -1.06 33.44 -8.22
N GLU A 113 -1.42 34.70 -8.02
CA GLU A 113 -0.68 35.62 -7.11
C GLU A 113 -1.09 35.46 -5.64
N ALA A 114 -2.36 35.13 -5.37
CA ALA A 114 -2.86 34.82 -4.02
C ALA A 114 -2.23 33.52 -3.47
N VAL A 115 -2.11 32.48 -4.31
CA VAL A 115 -1.48 31.21 -3.90
C VAL A 115 0.00 31.39 -3.53
N ASN A 116 0.71 32.35 -4.12
CA ASN A 116 2.13 32.57 -3.85
C ASN A 116 2.37 33.38 -2.55
N SER A 117 1.44 34.26 -2.15
CA SER A 117 1.43 34.85 -0.81
C SER A 117 1.02 33.83 0.26
N ASP A 118 0.10 32.91 -0.06
CA ASP A 118 -0.39 31.89 0.87
C ASP A 118 0.64 30.77 1.11
N ILE A 119 1.52 30.47 0.14
CA ILE A 119 2.64 29.52 0.34
C ILE A 119 3.72 30.11 1.25
N LYS A 120 3.98 31.43 1.16
CA LYS A 120 4.88 32.12 2.11
C LYS A 120 4.23 32.36 3.48
N ALA A 121 2.91 32.28 3.54
CA ALA A 121 2.11 32.31 4.75
C ALA A 121 1.58 30.91 5.13
N LEU A 122 2.22 29.83 4.67
CA LEU A 122 1.98 28.50 5.24
C LEU A 122 2.25 28.65 6.74
N PRO A 123 1.22 28.58 7.60
CA PRO A 123 1.45 28.65 9.02
C PRO A 123 2.43 27.53 9.33
N SER A 124 3.47 27.79 10.13
CA SER A 124 3.98 26.69 10.95
C SER A 124 2.72 26.07 11.56
N HIS A 125 2.45 24.77 11.31
CA HIS A 125 1.24 24.09 11.76
C HIS A 125 0.74 24.76 13.04
N ALA A 126 -0.37 25.50 12.96
CA ALA A 126 -0.81 26.32 14.08
C ALA A 126 -0.78 25.41 15.30
N GLU A 127 -0.01 25.78 16.32
CA GLU A 127 0.19 24.86 17.44
C GLU A 127 -1.18 24.48 17.97
N PRO A 128 -1.46 23.17 18.13
CA PRO A 128 -2.76 22.74 18.59
C PRO A 128 -3.01 23.34 19.96
N ASP A 129 -4.24 23.79 20.18
CA ASP A 129 -4.66 24.24 21.50
C ASP A 129 -4.61 23.10 22.53
N GLU A 130 -4.72 23.48 23.80
CA GLU A 130 -4.66 22.53 24.91
C GLU A 130 -5.80 21.51 24.86
N GLU A 131 -6.99 21.92 24.40
CA GLU A 131 -8.16 21.05 24.26
C GLU A 131 -7.91 19.93 23.25
N SER A 132 -7.29 20.23 22.12
CA SER A 132 -6.97 19.26 21.07
C SER A 132 -5.91 18.26 21.53
N ARG A 133 -4.91 18.71 22.31
CA ARG A 133 -3.90 17.84 22.91
C ARG A 133 -4.52 16.89 23.93
N GLU A 134 -5.39 17.40 24.82
CA GLU A 134 -6.07 16.57 25.82
C GLU A 134 -7.09 15.62 25.17
N PHE A 135 -7.79 16.07 24.13
CA PHE A 135 -8.68 15.21 23.33
C PHE A 135 -7.92 14.03 22.73
N LEU A 136 -6.81 14.30 22.02
CA LEU A 136 -5.97 13.25 21.45
C LEU A 136 -5.45 12.29 22.52
N LYS A 137 -4.92 12.82 23.64
CA LYS A 137 -4.44 12.01 24.76
C LYS A 137 -5.54 11.12 25.35
N ARG A 138 -6.77 11.60 25.41
CA ARG A 138 -7.91 10.85 25.94
C ARG A 138 -8.32 9.72 25.01
N ILE A 139 -8.47 9.97 23.72
CA ILE A 139 -8.94 8.94 22.75
C ILE A 139 -7.90 7.83 22.52
N LEU A 140 -6.61 8.13 22.74
CA LEU A 140 -5.53 7.15 22.69
C LEU A 140 -5.47 6.22 23.92
N LYS A 141 -6.25 6.45 24.99
CA LYS A 141 -6.36 5.48 26.09
C LYS A 141 -7.25 4.32 25.67
N SER A 142 -6.82 3.09 25.95
CA SER A 142 -7.57 1.87 25.66
C SER A 142 -8.94 1.80 26.37
N THR A 143 -9.06 2.44 27.53
CA THR A 143 -10.30 2.50 28.32
C THR A 143 -11.31 3.53 27.83
N THR A 144 -10.93 4.40 26.89
CA THR A 144 -11.82 5.44 26.40
C THR A 144 -12.82 4.88 25.41
N ALA A 145 -14.12 5.05 25.72
CA ALA A 145 -15.21 4.79 24.79
C ALA A 145 -15.14 5.76 23.59
N LEU A 146 -15.24 5.20 22.38
CA LEU A 146 -15.10 5.94 21.11
C LEU A 146 -16.45 6.43 20.55
N ASP A 147 -17.50 6.47 21.38
CA ASP A 147 -18.82 6.95 20.98
C ASP A 147 -18.81 8.45 20.71
N ALA A 148 -19.59 8.84 19.68
CA ALA A 148 -19.74 10.22 19.21
C ALA A 148 -18.41 10.92 18.87
N LEU A 149 -17.37 10.16 18.52
CA LEU A 149 -16.02 10.69 18.25
C LEU A 149 -16.01 11.71 17.10
N GLY A 150 -16.76 11.46 16.02
CA GLY A 150 -16.87 12.39 14.91
C GLY A 150 -17.52 13.72 15.29
N SER A 151 -18.54 13.70 16.15
CA SER A 151 -19.16 14.94 16.67
C SER A 151 -18.20 15.70 17.58
N LYS A 152 -17.45 15.00 18.44
CA LYS A 152 -16.43 15.62 19.30
C LYS A 152 -15.30 16.26 18.49
N LEU A 153 -14.85 15.58 17.42
CA LEU A 153 -13.82 16.10 16.53
C LEU A 153 -14.27 17.40 15.84
N LYS A 154 -15.54 17.50 15.43
CA LYS A 154 -16.11 18.71 14.80
C LYS A 154 -16.13 19.94 15.73
N ILE A 155 -16.20 19.74 17.05
CA ILE A 155 -16.22 20.85 18.03
C ILE A 155 -14.88 21.59 18.06
N LEU A 156 -13.77 20.90 17.79
CA LEU A 156 -12.42 21.49 17.85
C LEU A 156 -12.15 22.53 16.75
N GLY A 157 -13.00 22.62 15.73
CA GLY A 157 -12.74 23.42 14.54
C GLY A 157 -11.86 22.70 13.52
N GLN A 158 -11.78 23.25 12.31
CA GLN A 158 -11.18 22.58 11.15
C GLN A 158 -9.67 22.31 11.31
N ASP A 159 -8.91 23.31 11.77
CA ASP A 159 -7.45 23.20 11.85
C ASP A 159 -6.99 22.22 12.93
N ASN A 160 -7.60 22.31 14.11
CA ASN A 160 -7.37 21.38 15.20
C ASN A 160 -7.81 19.94 14.87
N ALA A 161 -8.97 19.78 14.20
CA ALA A 161 -9.41 18.47 13.75
C ALA A 161 -8.42 17.84 12.75
N ALA A 162 -7.89 18.65 11.82
CA ALA A 162 -6.86 18.20 10.88
C ALA A 162 -5.57 17.80 11.62
N TRP A 163 -5.14 18.56 12.62
CA TRP A 163 -3.99 18.21 13.46
C TRP A 163 -4.19 16.90 14.23
N VAL A 164 -5.38 16.67 14.80
CA VAL A 164 -5.70 15.41 15.50
C VAL A 164 -5.64 14.23 14.52
N LEU A 165 -6.22 14.36 13.32
CA LEU A 165 -6.17 13.31 12.30
C LEU A 165 -4.74 13.01 11.86
N ASP A 166 -3.93 14.04 11.61
CA ASP A 166 -2.52 13.89 11.26
C ASP A 166 -1.73 13.18 12.38
N SER A 167 -1.98 13.58 13.63
CA SER A 167 -1.34 12.99 14.81
C SER A 167 -1.73 11.53 15.00
N LEU A 168 -2.99 11.16 14.75
CA LEU A 168 -3.43 9.76 14.78
C LEU A 168 -2.74 8.95 13.69
N VAL A 169 -2.77 9.44 12.44
CA VAL A 169 -2.12 8.78 11.29
C VAL A 169 -0.63 8.55 11.56
N ASN A 170 0.10 9.55 12.04
CA ASN A 170 1.53 9.43 12.31
C ASN A 170 1.87 8.38 13.39
N ARG A 171 0.94 8.10 14.31
CA ARG A 171 1.11 7.11 15.39
C ARG A 171 0.72 5.69 14.98
N THR A 172 0.09 5.49 13.82
CA THR A 172 -0.32 4.15 13.33
C THR A 172 0.85 3.21 13.08
N LYS A 173 2.07 3.74 12.89
CA LYS A 173 3.29 2.93 12.77
C LYS A 173 3.78 2.34 14.10
N GLU A 174 3.32 2.85 15.23
CA GLU A 174 3.85 2.51 16.57
C GLU A 174 2.84 1.75 17.43
N SER A 175 1.55 1.82 17.10
CA SER A 175 0.49 1.28 17.94
C SER A 175 -0.78 1.00 17.14
N VAL A 176 -1.53 -0.03 17.55
CA VAL A 176 -2.84 -0.39 17.00
C VAL A 176 -3.93 0.64 17.34
N ARG A 177 -3.93 1.19 18.56
CA ARG A 177 -5.01 2.08 19.02
C ARG A 177 -5.32 3.27 18.08
N PRO A 178 -4.35 4.01 17.52
CA PRO A 178 -4.64 5.02 16.50
C PRO A 178 -5.43 4.51 15.29
N ILE A 179 -5.21 3.26 14.85
CA ILE A 179 -5.92 2.63 13.73
C ILE A 179 -7.40 2.43 14.10
N GLU A 180 -7.67 1.88 15.28
CA GLU A 180 -9.05 1.73 15.80
C GLU A 180 -9.78 3.08 15.87
N VAL A 181 -9.10 4.10 16.42
CA VAL A 181 -9.67 5.45 16.56
C VAL A 181 -9.97 6.04 15.18
N LEU A 182 -9.05 5.90 14.22
CA LEU A 182 -9.26 6.34 12.84
C LEU A 182 -10.43 5.60 12.19
N ALA A 183 -10.52 4.28 12.33
CA ALA A 183 -11.62 3.49 11.78
C ALA A 183 -12.98 3.97 12.30
N ARG A 184 -13.09 4.31 13.59
CA ARG A 184 -14.32 4.89 14.17
C ARG A 184 -14.61 6.31 13.69
N LEU A 185 -13.60 7.07 13.30
CA LEU A 185 -13.77 8.39 12.71
C LEU A 185 -14.25 8.33 11.26
N MET A 186 -13.86 7.30 10.49
CA MET A 186 -14.10 7.22 9.04
C MET A 186 -15.51 7.64 8.62
N PRO A 187 -16.62 7.14 9.21
CA PRO A 187 -17.97 7.51 8.78
C PRO A 187 -18.29 9.02 8.86
N SER A 188 -17.59 9.75 9.74
CA SER A 188 -17.79 11.18 9.99
C SER A 188 -16.89 12.10 9.17
N LEU A 189 -15.90 11.55 8.46
CA LEU A 189 -14.92 12.30 7.67
C LEU A 189 -15.43 12.59 6.25
N SER A 190 -14.95 13.68 5.65
CA SER A 190 -15.14 13.92 4.22
C SER A 190 -14.40 12.88 3.36
N ASN A 191 -14.75 12.76 2.09
CA ASN A 191 -14.10 11.79 1.19
C ASN A 191 -12.58 12.04 1.09
N ASP A 192 -12.15 13.30 1.00
CA ASP A 192 -10.73 13.65 0.94
C ASP A 192 -9.99 13.30 2.24
N GLN A 193 -10.64 13.53 3.39
CA GLN A 193 -10.08 13.17 4.69
C GLN A 193 -9.97 11.64 4.86
N LYS A 194 -10.98 10.88 4.42
CA LYS A 194 -10.95 9.42 4.41
C LYS A 194 -9.79 8.91 3.56
N LEU A 195 -9.70 9.38 2.30
CA LEU A 195 -8.66 8.99 1.36
C LEU A 195 -7.26 9.28 1.92
N LEU A 196 -7.02 10.50 2.41
CA LEU A 196 -5.71 10.88 2.95
C LEU A 196 -5.34 10.06 4.20
N ALA A 197 -6.31 9.85 5.11
CA ALA A 197 -6.07 9.10 6.33
C ALA A 197 -5.80 7.62 6.03
N ILE A 198 -6.56 6.98 5.14
CA ILE A 198 -6.38 5.56 4.81
C ILE A 198 -5.07 5.33 4.06
N GLU A 199 -4.73 6.18 3.08
CA GLU A 199 -3.48 6.01 2.34
C GLU A 199 -2.25 6.19 3.23
N ARG A 200 -2.24 7.20 4.09
CA ARG A 200 -1.09 7.41 4.98
C ARG A 200 -1.00 6.34 6.05
N THR A 201 -2.14 5.84 6.55
CA THR A 201 -2.15 4.70 7.48
C THR A 201 -1.62 3.44 6.81
N LEU A 202 -2.08 3.12 5.59
CA LEU A 202 -1.58 1.98 4.82
C LEU A 202 -0.07 2.10 4.57
N ARG A 203 0.43 3.27 4.17
CA ARG A 203 1.88 3.50 4.00
C ARG A 203 2.65 3.29 5.30
N ASN A 204 2.17 3.87 6.40
CA ASN A 204 2.82 3.75 7.71
C ASN A 204 2.89 2.30 8.17
N VAL A 205 1.79 1.56 8.07
CA VAL A 205 1.70 0.17 8.53
C VAL A 205 2.45 -0.79 7.59
N THR A 206 2.45 -0.53 6.28
CA THR A 206 3.24 -1.33 5.32
C THR A 206 4.73 -1.12 5.55
N LEU A 207 5.20 0.12 5.69
CA LEU A 207 6.63 0.41 5.76
C LEU A 207 7.26 0.18 7.13
N PHE A 208 6.48 0.39 8.20
CA PHE A 208 7.02 0.46 9.57
C PHE A 208 6.20 -0.35 10.59
N GLY A 209 4.99 -0.77 10.23
CA GLY A 209 4.10 -1.46 11.16
C GLY A 209 4.46 -2.94 11.32
N GLU A 210 4.32 -3.42 12.55
CA GLU A 210 4.40 -4.84 12.88
C GLU A 210 3.11 -5.58 12.50
N THR A 211 3.10 -6.90 12.70
CA THR A 211 1.97 -7.80 12.40
C THR A 211 0.66 -7.32 13.02
N GLU A 212 0.67 -6.87 14.28
CA GLU A 212 -0.51 -6.37 14.97
C GLU A 212 -1.15 -5.17 14.24
N GLY A 213 -0.33 -4.24 13.73
CA GLY A 213 -0.80 -3.08 12.99
C GLY A 213 -1.45 -3.46 11.65
N LYS A 214 -0.87 -4.44 10.96
CA LYS A 214 -1.41 -4.99 9.70
C LYS A 214 -2.73 -5.70 9.93
N THR A 215 -2.81 -6.53 10.97
CA THR A 215 -4.05 -7.17 11.41
C THR A 215 -5.10 -6.12 11.72
N ALA A 216 -4.77 -5.07 12.48
CA ALA A 216 -5.70 -3.99 12.81
C ALA A 216 -6.22 -3.24 11.59
N VAL A 217 -5.38 -2.97 10.58
CA VAL A 217 -5.84 -2.37 9.31
C VAL A 217 -6.88 -3.25 8.63
N LEU A 218 -6.63 -4.56 8.57
CA LEU A 218 -7.52 -5.53 7.94
C LEU A 218 -8.84 -5.73 8.70
N THR A 219 -8.83 -5.62 10.03
CA THR A 219 -10.02 -5.86 10.86
C THR A 219 -10.85 -4.61 11.14
N GLU A 220 -10.20 -3.46 11.37
CA GLU A 220 -10.88 -2.24 11.80
C GLU A 220 -11.40 -1.42 10.61
N PHE A 221 -10.65 -1.36 9.50
CA PHE A 221 -11.14 -0.69 8.30
C PHE A 221 -12.03 -1.62 7.49
N GLY A 222 -13.33 -1.30 7.45
CA GLY A 222 -14.27 -2.01 6.59
C GLY A 222 -13.87 -1.94 5.11
N GLY A 223 -14.32 -2.91 4.32
CA GLY A 223 -13.89 -3.03 2.92
C GLY A 223 -14.16 -1.80 2.06
N GLU A 224 -15.29 -1.11 2.31
CA GLU A 224 -15.60 0.16 1.65
C GLU A 224 -14.53 1.23 1.89
N VAL A 225 -13.92 1.28 3.08
CA VAL A 225 -12.87 2.26 3.43
C VAL A 225 -11.56 1.88 2.76
N LEU A 226 -11.16 0.61 2.82
CA LEU A 226 -9.91 0.16 2.21
C LEU A 226 -9.93 0.38 0.69
N GLN A 227 -11.06 0.12 0.03
CA GLN A 227 -11.20 0.32 -1.42
C GLN A 227 -11.11 1.78 -1.88
N VAL A 228 -11.21 2.76 -0.98
CA VAL A 228 -10.98 4.19 -1.31
C VAL A 228 -9.51 4.44 -1.70
N SER A 229 -8.57 3.65 -1.17
CA SER A 229 -7.14 3.85 -1.40
C SER A 229 -6.66 3.40 -2.79
N ASP A 230 -5.56 4.02 -3.26
CA ASP A 230 -4.89 3.64 -4.50
C ASP A 230 -4.59 2.12 -4.58
N GLU A 231 -4.85 1.53 -5.73
CA GLU A 231 -4.67 0.10 -5.96
C GLU A 231 -3.21 -0.35 -5.79
N SER A 232 -2.23 0.48 -6.20
CA SER A 232 -0.81 0.14 -6.06
C SER A 232 -0.39 0.10 -4.59
N LEU A 233 -0.99 0.97 -3.77
CA LEU A 233 -0.75 0.97 -2.33
C LEU A 233 -1.37 -0.26 -1.66
N ARG A 234 -2.61 -0.62 -2.02
CA ARG A 234 -3.22 -1.87 -1.57
C ARG A 234 -2.40 -3.08 -2.00
N PHE A 235 -1.91 -3.09 -3.23
CA PHE A 235 -1.05 -4.16 -3.75
C PHE A 235 0.20 -4.33 -2.88
N ALA A 236 0.90 -3.24 -2.57
CA ALA A 236 2.08 -3.27 -1.71
C ALA A 236 1.75 -3.79 -0.30
N PHE A 237 0.67 -3.30 0.30
CA PHE A 237 0.22 -3.74 1.63
C PHE A 237 -0.13 -5.23 1.66
N PHE A 238 -0.93 -5.72 0.72
CA PHE A 238 -1.32 -7.13 0.69
C PHE A 238 -0.15 -8.06 0.34
N ARG A 239 0.81 -7.62 -0.49
CA ARG A 239 2.05 -8.37 -0.74
C ARG A 239 2.87 -8.56 0.53
N ASP A 240 3.05 -7.49 1.30
CA ASP A 240 3.75 -7.52 2.59
C ASP A 240 3.04 -8.48 3.57
N VAL A 241 1.70 -8.46 3.62
CA VAL A 241 0.92 -9.43 4.41
C VAL A 241 1.11 -10.86 3.90
N PHE A 242 1.12 -11.10 2.60
CA PHE A 242 1.31 -12.45 2.04
C PHE A 242 2.69 -12.99 2.39
N GLU A 243 3.73 -12.17 2.25
CA GLU A 243 5.10 -12.55 2.61
C GLU A 243 5.16 -13.00 4.07
N ILE A 244 4.56 -12.26 5.01
CA ILE A 244 4.53 -12.67 6.43
C ILE A 244 3.83 -14.02 6.61
N VAL A 245 2.67 -14.22 5.97
CA VAL A 245 1.90 -15.48 6.07
C VAL A 245 2.64 -16.66 5.42
N GLU A 246 3.44 -16.43 4.37
CA GLU A 246 4.24 -17.46 3.70
C GLU A 246 5.45 -17.91 4.53
N HIS A 247 6.02 -17.03 5.36
CA HIS A 247 7.13 -17.38 6.27
C HIS A 247 6.68 -18.25 7.47
N ASP A 248 5.38 -18.57 7.58
CA ASP A 248 4.76 -19.55 8.48
C ASP A 248 5.19 -19.47 9.95
N GLN A 249 5.22 -18.27 10.52
CA GLN A 249 5.32 -18.10 11.97
C GLN A 249 3.91 -18.25 12.58
N PHE A 250 3.74 -19.26 13.44
CA PHE A 250 2.41 -19.69 13.86
C PHE A 250 1.55 -18.58 14.47
N ASP A 251 2.12 -17.70 15.30
CA ASP A 251 1.36 -16.67 16.00
C ASP A 251 0.85 -15.60 15.03
N GLU A 252 1.73 -15.10 14.16
CA GLU A 252 1.42 -14.12 13.11
C GLU A 252 0.37 -14.66 12.15
N VAL A 253 0.50 -15.92 11.71
CA VAL A 253 -0.47 -16.58 10.81
C VAL A 253 -1.84 -16.71 11.46
N ASN A 254 -1.89 -17.02 12.77
CA ASN A 254 -3.14 -17.15 13.52
C ASN A 254 -3.92 -15.84 13.62
N GLU A 255 -3.23 -14.70 13.56
CA GLU A 255 -3.83 -13.37 13.58
C GLU A 255 -4.16 -12.85 12.18
N LEU A 256 -3.19 -12.93 11.25
CA LEU A 256 -3.31 -12.34 9.92
C LEU A 256 -4.27 -13.10 9.02
N VAL A 257 -4.27 -14.43 8.99
CA VAL A 257 -5.09 -15.18 8.03
C VAL A 257 -6.59 -14.92 8.23
N PRO A 258 -7.16 -14.98 9.45
CA PRO A 258 -8.56 -14.61 9.65
C PRO A 258 -8.88 -13.16 9.23
N ALA A 259 -7.99 -12.22 9.54
CA ALA A 259 -8.15 -10.81 9.20
C ALA A 259 -8.11 -10.59 7.67
N LEU A 260 -7.13 -11.20 6.99
CA LEU A 260 -6.98 -11.18 5.54
C LEU A 260 -8.22 -11.75 4.84
N VAL A 261 -8.74 -12.89 5.33
CA VAL A 261 -9.98 -13.48 4.81
C VAL A 261 -11.16 -12.52 4.95
N GLY A 262 -11.25 -11.79 6.06
CA GLY A 262 -12.28 -10.77 6.28
C GLY A 262 -12.18 -9.59 5.30
N ALA A 263 -10.98 -9.30 4.79
CA ALA A 263 -10.70 -8.18 3.89
C ALA A 263 -10.52 -8.59 2.41
N GLN A 264 -10.78 -9.85 2.05
CA GLN A 264 -10.44 -10.40 0.72
C GLN A 264 -11.05 -9.63 -0.46
N GLU A 265 -12.23 -9.02 -0.29
CA GLU A 265 -12.89 -8.20 -1.33
C GLU A 265 -12.11 -6.91 -1.66
N CYS A 266 -11.09 -6.57 -0.86
CA CYS A 266 -10.20 -5.44 -1.08
C CYS A 266 -8.92 -5.81 -1.82
N LEU A 267 -8.71 -7.10 -2.14
CA LEU A 267 -7.53 -7.55 -2.88
C LEU A 267 -7.56 -7.04 -4.33
N PRO A 268 -6.47 -6.40 -4.81
CA PRO A 268 -6.28 -6.17 -6.24
C PRO A 268 -6.37 -7.47 -7.04
N GLU A 269 -6.97 -7.43 -8.23
CA GLU A 269 -7.18 -8.64 -9.05
C GLU A 269 -5.87 -9.35 -9.38
N ALA A 270 -4.80 -8.58 -9.55
CA ALA A 270 -3.44 -9.08 -9.79
C ALA A 270 -2.90 -9.98 -8.66
N LEU A 271 -3.50 -9.96 -7.47
CA LEU A 271 -3.13 -10.80 -6.33
C LEU A 271 -4.03 -12.01 -6.12
N TRP A 272 -5.13 -12.17 -6.89
CA TRP A 272 -6.09 -13.25 -6.65
C TRP A 272 -5.47 -14.65 -6.77
N ALA A 273 -4.63 -14.87 -7.79
CA ALA A 273 -3.93 -16.13 -7.96
C ALA A 273 -3.02 -16.47 -6.77
N ASP A 274 -2.26 -15.47 -6.29
CA ASP A 274 -1.36 -15.63 -5.14
C ASP A 274 -2.15 -15.86 -3.85
N TYR A 275 -3.26 -15.15 -3.67
CA TYR A 275 -4.16 -15.35 -2.54
C TYR A 275 -4.72 -16.78 -2.47
N VAL A 276 -5.19 -17.33 -3.60
CA VAL A 276 -5.71 -18.70 -3.62
C VAL A 276 -4.62 -19.72 -3.29
N LYS A 277 -3.40 -19.56 -3.83
CA LYS A 277 -2.25 -20.42 -3.48
C LYS A 277 -1.92 -20.31 -1.99
N LEU A 278 -1.90 -19.09 -1.44
CA LEU A 278 -1.67 -18.83 -0.02
C LEU A 278 -2.69 -19.57 0.85
N LEU A 279 -3.99 -19.47 0.52
CA LEU A 279 -5.05 -20.16 1.24
C LEU A 279 -4.94 -21.69 1.13
N ILE A 280 -4.58 -22.23 -0.04
CA ILE A 280 -4.35 -23.67 -0.22
C ILE A 280 -3.22 -24.13 0.69
N ASN A 281 -2.08 -23.41 0.67
CA ASN A 281 -0.93 -23.72 1.52
C ASN A 281 -1.32 -23.70 3.01
N GLN A 282 -1.95 -22.61 3.44
CA GLN A 282 -2.37 -22.42 4.82
C GLN A 282 -3.48 -23.38 5.26
N SER A 283 -4.30 -23.88 4.34
CA SER A 283 -5.33 -24.87 4.69
C SER A 283 -4.74 -26.19 5.20
N GLY A 284 -3.49 -26.51 4.86
CA GLY A 284 -2.76 -27.68 5.37
C GLY A 284 -1.80 -27.41 6.53
N SER A 285 -1.71 -26.17 7.04
CA SER A 285 -0.78 -25.81 8.12
C SER A 285 -1.28 -26.27 9.50
N GLN A 286 -0.40 -26.17 10.51
CA GLN A 286 -0.73 -26.48 11.91
C GLN A 286 -1.31 -25.26 12.68
N SER A 287 -1.54 -24.15 11.99
CA SER A 287 -2.11 -22.94 12.56
C SER A 287 -3.56 -23.17 13.03
N PHE A 288 -3.84 -22.99 14.34
CA PHE A 288 -5.13 -23.36 14.94
C PHE A 288 -6.28 -22.39 14.60
N LYS A 289 -5.98 -21.14 14.21
CA LYS A 289 -6.94 -20.17 13.66
C LYS A 289 -6.76 -20.02 12.15
N GLY A 290 -5.51 -19.96 11.67
CA GLY A 290 -5.20 -19.70 10.27
C GLY A 290 -5.67 -20.82 9.34
N ALA A 291 -5.34 -22.08 9.65
CA ALA A 291 -5.75 -23.19 8.79
C ALA A 291 -7.28 -23.35 8.69
N PRO A 292 -8.06 -23.28 9.79
CA PRO A 292 -9.52 -23.28 9.71
C PRO A 292 -10.09 -22.07 8.95
N ALA A 293 -9.51 -20.88 9.13
CA ALA A 293 -9.94 -19.69 8.38
C ALA A 293 -9.71 -19.86 6.88
N ALA A 294 -8.53 -20.35 6.48
CA ALA A 294 -8.20 -20.61 5.09
C ALA A 294 -9.11 -21.66 4.45
N LYS A 295 -9.36 -22.79 5.14
CA LYS A 295 -10.32 -23.83 4.69
C LYS A 295 -11.71 -23.25 4.44
N ARG A 296 -12.22 -22.41 5.34
CA ARG A 296 -13.53 -21.76 5.16
C ARG A 296 -13.50 -20.78 4.00
N ALA A 297 -12.45 -19.96 3.88
CA ALA A 297 -12.30 -18.98 2.82
C ALA A 297 -12.35 -19.63 1.43
N LEU A 298 -11.64 -20.75 1.22
CA LEU A 298 -11.65 -21.49 -0.04
C LEU A 298 -13.06 -21.91 -0.50
N THR A 299 -14.01 -22.13 0.43
CA THR A 299 -15.39 -22.49 0.08
C THR A 299 -16.28 -21.28 -0.27
N LYS A 300 -15.77 -20.06 -0.08
CA LYS A 300 -16.51 -18.79 -0.21
C LYS A 300 -15.85 -17.80 -1.16
N LEU A 301 -14.84 -18.22 -1.91
CA LEU A 301 -14.18 -17.36 -2.89
C LEU A 301 -15.14 -16.94 -4.00
N SER A 302 -14.95 -15.72 -4.51
CA SER A 302 -15.65 -15.27 -5.71
C SER A 302 -15.23 -16.12 -6.92
N LYS A 303 -16.11 -16.24 -7.91
CA LYS A 303 -15.80 -16.99 -9.15
C LYS A 303 -14.50 -16.50 -9.81
N GLY A 304 -14.27 -15.18 -9.83
CA GLY A 304 -13.06 -14.57 -10.40
C GLY A 304 -11.79 -15.02 -9.67
N MET A 305 -11.80 -15.01 -8.34
CA MET A 305 -10.68 -15.47 -7.53
C MET A 305 -10.38 -16.95 -7.77
N VAL A 306 -11.41 -17.81 -7.79
CA VAL A 306 -11.21 -19.25 -8.01
C VAL A 306 -10.62 -19.52 -9.39
N ILE A 307 -11.14 -18.88 -10.45
CA ILE A 307 -10.60 -19.05 -11.80
C ILE A 307 -9.14 -18.59 -11.87
N ALA A 308 -8.82 -17.41 -11.30
CA ALA A 308 -7.45 -16.91 -11.25
C ALA A 308 -6.51 -17.88 -10.51
N GLY A 309 -6.98 -18.45 -9.39
CA GLY A 309 -6.26 -19.47 -8.63
C GLY A 309 -6.01 -20.74 -9.42
N LEU A 310 -7.06 -21.35 -9.99
CA LEU A 310 -6.95 -22.58 -10.79
C LEU A 310 -6.02 -22.40 -12.00
N LEU A 311 -6.06 -21.24 -12.65
CA LEU A 311 -5.17 -20.93 -13.76
C LEU A 311 -3.70 -20.85 -13.34
N ALA A 312 -3.41 -20.54 -12.08
CA ALA A 312 -2.05 -20.45 -11.55
C ALA A 312 -1.53 -21.76 -10.93
N LEU A 313 -2.35 -22.81 -10.85
CA LEU A 313 -1.96 -24.13 -10.34
C LEU A 313 -1.32 -24.97 -11.45
N THR A 314 -0.07 -24.66 -11.77
CA THR A 314 0.73 -25.51 -12.66
C THR A 314 1.06 -26.84 -11.97
N PRO A 315 1.41 -27.89 -12.72
CA PRO A 315 1.79 -29.16 -12.11
C PRO A 315 2.93 -29.05 -11.10
N GLU A 316 3.95 -28.23 -11.37
CA GLU A 316 5.09 -27.98 -10.47
C GLU A 316 4.64 -27.29 -9.17
N VAL A 317 3.66 -26.38 -9.24
CA VAL A 317 3.08 -25.75 -8.04
C VAL A 317 2.33 -26.79 -7.21
N VAL A 318 1.50 -27.62 -7.86
CA VAL A 318 0.70 -28.64 -7.16
C VAL A 318 1.58 -29.74 -6.57
N CYS A 319 2.65 -30.16 -7.24
CA CYS A 319 3.52 -31.23 -6.74
C CYS A 319 4.29 -30.82 -5.48
N ARG A 320 4.48 -29.51 -5.25
CA ARG A 320 5.02 -28.98 -3.98
C ARG A 320 4.03 -29.05 -2.82
N PHE A 321 2.75 -29.26 -3.09
CA PHE A 321 1.74 -29.39 -2.05
C PHE A 321 1.74 -30.79 -1.45
N GLY A 322 1.70 -30.83 -0.11
CA GLY A 322 1.45 -32.07 0.62
C GLY A 322 0.04 -32.61 0.37
N HIS A 323 -0.18 -33.85 0.80
CA HIS A 323 -1.46 -34.55 0.60
C HIS A 323 -2.68 -33.74 1.10
N ASN A 324 -2.57 -33.08 2.26
CA ASN A 324 -3.67 -32.29 2.83
C ASN A 324 -4.02 -31.05 1.98
N GLN A 325 -3.02 -30.37 1.44
CA GLN A 325 -3.21 -29.22 0.56
C GLN A 325 -3.80 -29.68 -0.79
N PHE A 326 -3.37 -30.84 -1.29
CA PHE A 326 -3.93 -31.45 -2.50
C PHE A 326 -5.44 -31.70 -2.39
N GLU A 327 -5.93 -32.18 -1.24
CA GLU A 327 -7.38 -32.34 -1.01
C GLU A 327 -8.17 -31.03 -1.11
N SER A 328 -7.54 -29.89 -0.80
CA SER A 328 -8.16 -28.58 -0.97
C SER A 328 -8.14 -28.12 -2.43
N VAL A 329 -7.06 -28.41 -3.16
CA VAL A 329 -6.98 -28.22 -4.62
C VAL A 329 -8.03 -29.06 -5.34
N HIS A 330 -8.14 -30.34 -5.00
CA HIS A 330 -9.09 -31.29 -5.56
C HIS A 330 -10.52 -30.76 -5.46
N ARG A 331 -10.92 -30.29 -4.27
CA ARG A 331 -12.27 -29.73 -4.05
C ARG A 331 -12.54 -28.47 -4.88
N LEU A 332 -11.57 -27.55 -4.97
CA LEU A 332 -11.70 -26.36 -5.82
C LEU A 332 -11.84 -26.73 -7.30
N ALA A 333 -10.99 -27.63 -7.78
CA ALA A 333 -11.02 -28.12 -9.15
C ALA A 333 -12.34 -28.86 -9.45
N ALA A 334 -12.85 -29.66 -8.51
CA ALA A 334 -14.11 -30.39 -8.70
C ALA A 334 -15.31 -29.45 -8.79
N GLN A 335 -15.29 -28.34 -8.05
CA GLN A 335 -16.39 -27.40 -8.00
C GLN A 335 -16.38 -26.40 -9.18
N TYR A 336 -15.20 -25.99 -9.65
CA TYR A 336 -15.05 -24.89 -10.61
C TYR A 336 -14.26 -25.23 -11.88
N GLY A 337 -13.79 -26.47 -12.01
CA GLY A 337 -12.88 -26.87 -13.08
C GLY A 337 -13.46 -26.76 -14.49
N ASP A 338 -14.78 -26.88 -14.62
CA ASP A 338 -15.50 -26.71 -15.90
C ASP A 338 -15.45 -25.27 -16.44
N HIS A 339 -14.91 -24.32 -15.66
CA HIS A 339 -14.68 -22.95 -16.09
C HIS A 339 -13.25 -22.69 -16.59
N VAL A 340 -12.39 -23.71 -16.61
CA VAL A 340 -10.99 -23.61 -17.05
C VAL A 340 -10.77 -24.45 -18.30
N ASP A 341 -10.61 -23.78 -19.43
CA ASP A 341 -10.42 -24.42 -20.74
C ASP A 341 -8.94 -24.53 -21.14
N GLY A 342 -8.67 -25.17 -22.29
CA GLY A 342 -7.36 -25.23 -22.93
C GLY A 342 -6.37 -26.18 -22.24
N ALA A 343 -5.07 -25.86 -22.35
CA ALA A 343 -3.99 -26.68 -21.79
C ALA A 343 -4.13 -26.84 -20.27
N GLN A 344 -4.50 -25.76 -19.58
CA GLN A 344 -4.72 -25.77 -18.14
C GLN A 344 -5.93 -26.62 -17.75
N GLY A 345 -6.98 -26.67 -18.58
CA GLY A 345 -8.14 -27.55 -18.34
C GLY A 345 -7.79 -29.04 -18.24
N THR A 346 -6.71 -29.49 -18.89
CA THR A 346 -6.23 -30.89 -18.74
C THR A 346 -5.64 -31.12 -17.35
N VAL A 347 -4.81 -30.20 -16.86
CA VAL A 347 -4.25 -30.26 -15.50
C VAL A 347 -5.37 -30.23 -14.48
N ILE A 348 -6.35 -29.33 -14.63
CA ILE A 348 -7.50 -29.25 -13.73
C ILE A 348 -8.33 -30.53 -13.74
N ARG A 349 -8.56 -31.15 -14.90
CA ARG A 349 -9.26 -32.45 -14.98
C ARG A 349 -8.48 -33.57 -14.30
N ASP A 350 -7.17 -33.56 -14.38
CA ASP A 350 -6.35 -34.52 -13.63
C ASP A 350 -6.44 -34.28 -12.13
N LEU A 351 -6.49 -33.01 -11.68
CA LEU A 351 -6.70 -32.68 -10.27
C LEU A 351 -8.04 -33.18 -9.73
N THR A 352 -9.08 -33.30 -10.57
CA THR A 352 -10.38 -33.83 -10.14
C THR A 352 -10.47 -35.35 -10.18
N THR A 353 -9.71 -36.00 -11.06
CA THR A 353 -9.87 -37.44 -11.35
C THR A 353 -8.75 -38.33 -10.80
N LYS A 354 -7.58 -37.77 -10.49
CA LYS A 354 -6.42 -38.53 -10.00
C LYS A 354 -6.25 -38.38 -8.49
N SER A 355 -5.72 -39.42 -7.85
CA SER A 355 -5.18 -39.30 -6.50
C SER A 355 -3.91 -38.45 -6.51
N TRP A 356 -3.53 -37.90 -5.35
CA TRP A 356 -2.28 -37.14 -5.21
C TRP A 356 -1.07 -37.87 -5.80
N LYS A 357 -0.91 -39.16 -5.47
CA LYS A 357 0.18 -40.00 -6.00
C LYS A 357 0.12 -40.13 -7.53
N ALA A 358 -1.06 -40.43 -8.09
CA ALA A 358 -1.20 -40.60 -9.54
C ALA A 358 -1.05 -39.27 -10.31
N PHE A 359 -1.34 -38.14 -9.68
CA PHE A 359 -1.04 -36.82 -10.23
C PHE A 359 0.47 -36.58 -10.22
N TYR A 360 1.13 -36.80 -9.09
CA TYR A 360 2.58 -36.63 -8.92
C TYR A 360 3.36 -37.50 -9.92
N ASP A 361 3.09 -38.80 -9.97
CA ASP A 361 3.75 -39.76 -10.87
C ASP A 361 3.63 -39.36 -12.36
N LYS A 362 2.58 -38.62 -12.74
CA LYS A 362 2.36 -38.16 -14.12
C LYS A 362 3.17 -36.92 -14.47
N TYR A 363 3.31 -35.99 -13.52
CA TYR A 363 3.79 -34.63 -13.81
C TYR A 363 5.20 -34.35 -13.29
N GLU A 364 5.65 -35.07 -12.27
CA GLU A 364 7.06 -35.14 -11.86
C GLU A 364 7.52 -36.60 -11.81
N PRO A 365 7.58 -37.29 -12.97
CA PRO A 365 8.23 -38.59 -13.05
C PRO A 365 9.75 -38.43 -12.83
N ASP A 366 10.34 -39.36 -12.08
CA ASP A 366 11.77 -39.41 -11.72
C ASP A 366 12.74 -39.08 -12.87
#